data_AF-A0A087TI54-F1
#
_entry.id   AF-A0A087TI54-F1
#
_cell.length_a   1.000
_cell.length_b   1.000
_cell.length_c   1.000
_cell.angle_alpha   90.00
_cell.angle_beta   90.00
_cell.angle_gamma   90.00
#
_symmetry.space_group_name_H-M   'P 1'
#
loop_
_entity.id
_entity.type
_entity.pdbx_description
1 polymer ?
#
loop_
_entity_poly.entity_id
_entity_poly.type
_entity_poly.pdbx_seq_one_letter_code
_entity_poly.pdbx_strand_id
1 'polypeptide(L)'
;MSKACAYAILGSVWLAGAALSCPSLMYSTTMTFRYADRGYRTICYLVWPDGPAGTSYSDHMYNIVFLLVTYVAPMGSMAVTYTWVGCVLWGSKVIGENTDLQNDVVRSKQR
;
A
#
# COMPACT_ATOMS: atom_id res chain seq x y z
N MET A 1 -7.99 -0.28 20.22
CA MET A 1 -6.71 -1.02 20.06
C MET A 1 -5.81 -0.75 21.25
N SER A 2 -5.11 -1.77 21.74
CA SER A 2 -4.06 -1.54 22.75
C SER A 2 -2.81 -0.95 22.09
N LYS A 3 -1.99 -0.22 22.85
CA LYS A 3 -0.71 0.33 22.37
C LYS A 3 0.21 -0.78 21.85
N ALA A 4 0.22 -1.93 22.52
CA ALA A 4 0.98 -3.10 22.12
C ALA A 4 0.58 -3.62 20.73
N CYS A 5 -0.72 -3.65 20.42
CA CYS A 5 -1.22 -4.06 19.11
C CYS A 5 -0.76 -3.10 18.01
N ALA A 6 -0.79 -1.78 18.25
CA ALA A 6 -0.32 -0.79 17.29
C ALA A 6 1.19 -0.92 17.00
N TYR A 7 2.02 -1.09 18.05
CA TYR A 7 3.46 -1.31 17.87
C TYR A 7 3.77 -2.62 17.13
N ALA A 8 3.03 -3.70 17.41
CA ALA A 8 3.18 -4.97 16.70
C ALA A 8 2.87 -4.81 15.20
N ILE A 9 1.80 -4.08 14.85
CA ILE A 9 1.45 -3.81 13.45
C ILE A 9 2.57 -3.02 12.77
N LEU A 10 3.03 -1.92 13.38
CA LEU A 10 4.11 -1.11 12.83
C LEU A 10 5.39 -1.93 12.61
N GLY A 11 5.79 -2.72 13.61
CA GLY A 11 6.96 -3.60 13.51
C GLY A 11 6.81 -4.61 12.37
N SER A 12 5.63 -5.20 12.21
CA SER A 12 5.37 -6.16 11.13
C SER A 12 5.48 -5.53 9.74
N VAL A 13 5.00 -4.29 9.56
CA VAL A 13 5.09 -3.57 8.27
C VAL A 13 6.53 -3.28 7.91
N TRP A 14 7.34 -2.82 8.89
CA TRP A 14 8.77 -2.59 8.68
C TRP A 14 9.52 -3.86 8.30
N LEU A 15 9.29 -4.95 9.03
CA LEU A 15 9.92 -6.24 8.75
C LEU A 15 9.50 -6.79 7.39
N ALA A 16 8.22 -6.70 7.04
CA ALA A 16 7.71 -7.13 5.75
C ALA A 16 8.31 -6.29 4.60
N GLY A 17 8.40 -4.97 4.76
CA GLY A 17 9.02 -4.08 3.77
C GLY A 17 10.52 -4.36 3.59
N ALA A 18 11.24 -4.62 4.68
CA ALA A 18 12.65 -5.01 4.62
C ALA A 18 12.83 -6.38 3.92
N ALA A 19 11.98 -7.36 4.24
CA ALA A 19 12.02 -8.67 3.61
C ALA A 19 11.71 -8.61 2.12
N LEU A 20 10.70 -7.83 1.71
CA LEU A 20 10.34 -7.62 0.30
C LEU A 20 11.45 -6.93 -0.50
N SER A 21 12.17 -5.98 0.10
CA SER A 21 13.25 -5.26 -0.60
C SER A 21 14.60 -6.00 -0.62
N CYS A 22 14.77 -7.04 0.20
CA CYS A 22 16.01 -7.82 0.29
C CYS A 22 16.45 -8.45 -1.05
N PRO A 23 15.58 -9.11 -1.84
CA PRO A 23 15.96 -9.62 -3.16
C PRO A 23 16.44 -8.52 -4.11
N SER A 24 15.76 -7.37 -4.12
CA SER A 24 16.16 -6.23 -4.94
C SER A 24 17.57 -5.74 -4.59
N LEU A 25 17.93 -5.76 -3.30
CA LEU A 25 19.25 -5.35 -2.83
C LEU A 25 20.34 -6.35 -3.25
N MET A 26 20.07 -7.65 -3.16
CA MET A 26 21.04 -8.69 -3.49
C MET A 26 21.29 -8.85 -4.99
N TYR A 27 20.25 -8.68 -5.81
CA TYR A 27 20.31 -8.95 -7.26
C TYR A 27 20.41 -7.68 -8.13
N SER A 28 20.64 -6.52 -7.51
CA SER A 28 20.88 -5.25 -8.21
C SER A 28 22.27 -5.26 -8.85
N THR A 29 22.33 -5.31 -10.19
CA THR A 29 23.58 -5.28 -10.95
C THR A 29 23.67 -4.05 -11.85
N THR A 30 24.90 -3.60 -12.13
CA THR A 30 25.16 -2.49 -13.04
C THR A 30 25.84 -3.00 -14.30
N MET A 31 25.26 -2.70 -15.47
CA MET A 31 25.88 -3.02 -16.76
C MET A 31 26.03 -1.77 -17.62
N THR A 32 27.12 -1.74 -18.37
CA THR A 32 27.45 -0.67 -19.32
C THR A 32 27.03 -1.08 -20.73
N PHE A 33 26.07 -0.37 -21.30
CA PHE A 33 25.66 -0.57 -22.69
C PHE A 33 26.28 0.48 -23.59
N ARG A 34 26.74 0.05 -24.77
CA ARG A 34 27.17 0.95 -25.83
C ARG A 34 25.97 1.32 -26.69
N TYR A 35 25.55 2.58 -26.62
CA TYR A 35 24.42 3.08 -27.40
C TYR A 35 24.85 3.40 -28.84
N ALA A 36 23.89 3.45 -29.77
CA ALA A 36 24.11 3.74 -31.19
C ALA A 36 24.83 5.09 -31.42
N ASP A 37 24.68 6.02 -30.48
CA ASP A 37 25.34 7.33 -30.41
C ASP A 37 26.83 7.27 -29.95
N ARG A 38 27.46 6.09 -30.00
CA ARG A 38 28.85 5.85 -29.49
C ARG A 38 29.08 6.18 -28.01
N GLY A 39 28.07 6.63 -27.27
CA GLY A 39 28.12 6.84 -25.83
C GLY A 39 28.01 5.55 -25.03
N TYR A 40 28.75 5.47 -23.93
CA TYR A 40 28.57 4.42 -22.92
C TYR A 40 27.58 4.92 -21.87
N ARG A 41 26.55 4.13 -21.54
CA ARG A 41 25.66 4.41 -20.42
C ARG A 41 25.63 3.21 -19.49
N THR A 42 25.85 3.48 -18.21
CA THR A 42 25.72 2.49 -17.14
C THR A 42 24.28 2.53 -16.65
N ILE A 43 23.59 1.38 -16.69
CA ILE A 43 22.26 1.24 -16.08
C ILE A 43 22.35 0.28 -14.91
N CYS A 44 21.55 0.56 -13.88
CA CYS A 44 21.31 -0.35 -12.77
C CYS A 44 20.00 -1.08 -13.02
N TYR A 45 20.04 -2.41 -13.04
CA TYR A 45 18.85 -3.23 -13.26
C TYR A 45 18.96 -4.53 -12.48
N LEU A 46 17.81 -5.15 -12.24
CA LEU A 46 17.73 -6.38 -11.49
C LEU A 46 18.00 -7.57 -12.42
N VAL A 47 18.98 -8.39 -12.08
CA VAL A 47 19.28 -9.63 -12.79
C VAL A 47 19.08 -10.79 -11.85
N TRP A 48 18.00 -11.55 -12.09
CA TRP A 48 17.75 -12.80 -11.41
C TRP A 48 18.68 -13.89 -11.96
N PRO A 49 19.05 -14.90 -11.15
CA PRO A 49 19.94 -15.98 -11.57
C PRO A 49 19.39 -16.78 -12.78
N ASP A 50 18.07 -16.79 -12.96
CA ASP A 50 17.40 -17.51 -14.06
C ASP A 50 17.38 -16.73 -15.39
N GLY A 51 17.84 -15.48 -15.39
CA GLY A 51 17.94 -14.65 -16.58
C GLY A 51 17.48 -13.20 -16.39
N PRO A 52 17.67 -12.36 -17.42
CA PRO A 52 17.24 -10.97 -17.40
C PRO A 52 15.70 -10.83 -17.39
N ALA A 53 15.25 -9.61 -17.09
CA ALA A 53 13.83 -9.26 -17.06
C ALA A 53 13.12 -9.66 -18.38
N GLY A 54 11.96 -10.33 -18.26
CA GLY A 54 11.16 -10.81 -19.38
C GLY A 54 11.30 -12.29 -19.72
N THR A 55 12.41 -12.95 -19.34
CA THR A 55 12.58 -14.41 -19.51
C THR A 55 12.63 -15.18 -18.19
N SER A 56 12.91 -14.48 -17.07
CA SER A 56 13.03 -15.10 -15.75
C SER A 56 11.66 -15.33 -15.09
N TYR A 57 11.40 -16.58 -14.70
CA TYR A 57 10.20 -16.96 -13.95
C TYR A 57 10.21 -16.37 -12.52
N SER A 58 11.38 -16.33 -11.88
CA SER A 58 11.55 -15.79 -10.52
C SER A 58 11.28 -14.29 -10.47
N ASP A 59 11.71 -13.54 -11.49
CA ASP A 59 11.40 -12.11 -11.60
C ASP A 59 9.88 -11.88 -11.75
N HIS A 60 9.23 -12.68 -12.59
CA HIS A 60 7.78 -12.58 -12.80
C HIS A 60 7.00 -12.89 -11.51
N MET A 61 7.34 -13.99 -10.83
CA MET A 61 6.74 -14.36 -9.56
C MET A 61 6.95 -13.28 -8.49
N TYR A 62 8.17 -12.74 -8.39
CA TYR A 62 8.48 -11.67 -7.45
C TYR A 62 7.64 -10.41 -7.72
N ASN A 63 7.54 -9.97 -8.97
CA ASN A 63 6.74 -8.79 -9.34
C ASN A 63 5.25 -9.00 -9.06
N ILE A 64 4.70 -10.21 -9.30
CA ILE A 64 3.31 -10.53 -8.94
C ILE A 64 3.12 -10.44 -7.42
N VAL A 65 3.99 -11.07 -6.63
CA VAL A 65 3.90 -11.02 -5.17
C VAL A 65 4.03 -9.59 -4.66
N PHE A 66 4.98 -8.83 -5.20
CA PHE A 66 5.18 -7.42 -4.87
C PHE A 66 3.92 -6.59 -5.15
N LEU A 67 3.31 -6.75 -6.33
CA LEU A 67 2.07 -6.08 -6.69
C LEU A 67 0.92 -6.46 -5.75
N LEU A 68 0.77 -7.75 -5.45
CA LEU A 68 -0.30 -8.22 -4.58
C LEU A 68 -0.18 -7.64 -3.17
N VAL A 69 1.03 -7.66 -2.60
CA VAL A 69 1.26 -7.23 -1.21
C VAL A 69 1.28 -5.71 -1.08
N THR A 70 1.92 -4.99 -2.00
CA THR A 70 2.11 -3.53 -1.88
C THR A 70 0.97 -2.71 -2.47
N TYR A 71 0.17 -3.30 -3.37
CA TYR A 71 -0.91 -2.58 -4.06
C TYR A 71 -2.27 -3.22 -3.81
N VAL A 72 -2.46 -4.49 -4.19
CA VAL A 72 -3.81 -5.10 -4.16
C VAL A 72 -4.33 -5.23 -2.73
N ALA A 73 -3.52 -5.74 -1.80
CA ALA A 73 -3.92 -5.90 -0.40
C ALA A 73 -4.29 -4.57 0.29
N PRO A 74 -3.45 -3.50 0.25
CA PRO A 74 -3.82 -2.23 0.88
C PRO A 74 -4.97 -1.53 0.14
N MET A 75 -5.01 -1.55 -1.19
CA MET A 75 -6.13 -0.95 -1.92
C MET A 75 -7.45 -1.68 -1.65
N GLY A 76 -7.42 -3.01 -1.59
CA GLY A 76 -8.57 -3.84 -1.24
C GLY A 76 -9.06 -3.57 0.19
N SER A 77 -8.15 -3.48 1.17
CA SER A 77 -8.54 -3.19 2.56
C SER A 77 -9.14 -1.79 2.71
N MET A 78 -8.58 -0.79 2.04
CA MET A 78 -9.13 0.57 2.00
C MET A 78 -10.51 0.58 1.33
N ALA A 79 -10.66 -0.07 0.19
CA ALA A 79 -11.95 -0.16 -0.51
C ALA A 79 -13.03 -0.79 0.39
N VAL A 80 -12.75 -1.94 1.01
CA VAL A 80 -13.70 -2.63 1.89
C VAL A 80 -14.08 -1.77 3.10
N THR A 81 -13.10 -1.20 3.80
CA THR A 81 -13.36 -0.39 4.99
C THR A 81 -14.13 0.88 4.65
N TYR A 82 -13.79 1.56 3.54
CA TYR A 82 -14.54 2.73 3.09
C TYR A 82 -15.94 2.41 2.60
N THR A 83 -16.13 1.30 1.88
CA THR A 83 -17.48 0.86 1.50
C THR A 83 -18.33 0.60 2.74
N TRP A 84 -17.77 -0.07 3.77
CA TRP A 84 -18.48 -0.33 5.00
C TRP A 84 -18.87 0.96 5.74
N VAL A 85 -17.93 1.90 5.88
CA VAL A 85 -18.20 3.23 6.41
C VAL A 85 -19.28 3.94 5.60
N GLY A 86 -19.19 3.92 4.27
CA GLY A 86 -20.21 4.49 3.37
C GLY A 86 -21.60 3.90 3.56
N CYS A 87 -21.72 2.58 3.70
CA CYS A 87 -22.99 1.91 3.97
C CYS A 87 -23.60 2.31 5.33
N VAL A 88 -22.77 2.42 6.37
CA VAL A 88 -23.21 2.87 7.71
C VAL A 88 -23.68 4.32 7.67
N LEU A 89 -22.96 5.19 6.96
CA LEU A 89 -23.36 6.58 6.76
C LEU A 89 -24.66 6.71 5.95
N TRP A 90 -24.90 5.83 4.97
CA TRP A 90 -26.13 5.85 4.17
C TRP A 90 -27.38 5.42 4.97
N GLY A 91 -27.21 4.47 5.89
CA GLY A 91 -28.29 3.95 6.73
C GLY A 91 -28.49 4.68 8.06
N SER A 92 -27.52 5.50 8.50
CA SER A 92 -27.65 6.33 9.69
C SER A 92 -28.24 7.69 9.33
N LYS A 93 -29.03 8.25 10.25
CA LYS A 93 -29.60 9.60 10.14
C LYS A 93 -28.48 10.57 9.74
N VAL A 94 -28.68 11.29 8.62
CA VAL A 94 -27.74 12.22 7.99
C VAL A 94 -26.74 12.78 9.00
N ILE A 95 -25.45 12.43 8.83
CA ILE A 95 -24.35 13.03 9.59
C ILE A 95 -24.30 14.51 9.19
N GLY A 96 -24.96 15.34 10.01
CA GLY A 96 -25.15 16.75 9.72
C GLY A 96 -25.91 17.56 10.76
N GLU A 97 -26.94 17.03 11.45
CA GLU A 97 -27.82 17.95 12.21
C GLU A 97 -28.57 17.30 13.38
N ASN A 98 -27.84 16.91 14.43
CA ASN A 98 -28.37 16.94 15.79
C ASN A 98 -27.23 16.70 16.78
N THR A 99 -26.37 17.69 16.95
CA THR A 99 -25.60 17.81 18.19
C THR A 99 -26.62 17.90 19.33
N ASP A 100 -26.44 17.15 20.42
CA ASP A 100 -27.39 17.17 21.56
C ASP A 100 -27.69 18.61 22.04
N LEU A 101 -26.69 19.50 21.96
CA LEU A 101 -26.84 20.93 22.22
C LEU A 101 -27.82 21.66 21.28
N GLN A 102 -27.87 21.31 20.00
CA GLN A 102 -28.80 21.92 19.04
C GLN A 102 -30.24 21.41 19.27
N ASN A 103 -30.40 20.14 19.64
CA ASN A 103 -31.68 19.60 20.11
C ASN A 103 -32.17 20.32 21.37
N ASP A 104 -31.28 20.56 22.34
CA ASP A 104 -31.62 21.28 23.57
C ASP A 104 -31.97 22.75 23.31
N VAL A 105 -31.28 23.42 22.38
CA VAL A 105 -31.63 24.79 21.95
C VAL A 105 -33.00 24.83 21.24
N VAL A 106 -33.31 23.88 20.38
CA VAL A 106 -34.65 23.80 19.75
C VAL A 106 -35.73 23.50 20.79
N ARG A 107 -35.47 22.58 21.73
CA ARG A 107 -36.40 22.20 22.79
C ARG A 107 -36.68 23.34 23.77
N SER A 108 -35.66 24.16 24.07
CA SER A 108 -35.82 25.35 24.92
C SER A 108 -36.60 26.49 24.25
N LYS A 109 -36.65 26.54 22.91
CA LYS A 109 -37.48 27.50 22.16
C LYS A 109 -38.94 27.08 22.01
N GLN A 110 -39.26 25.81 22.27
CA GLN A 110 -40.63 25.27 22.22
C GLN A 110 -41.38 25.33 23.56
N ARG A 111 -40.76 25.87 24.62
CA ARG A 111 -41.34 26.05 25.95
C ARG A 111 -41.47 27.54 26.26
#